data_AF-V4UQC9-F1
#
_entry.id   AF-V4UQC9-F1
#
_cell.length_a   1.000
_cell.length_b   1.000
_cell.length_c   1.000
_cell.angle_alpha   90.00
_cell.angle_beta   90.00
_cell.angle_gamma   90.00
#
_symmetry.space_group_name_H-M   'P 1'
#
loop_
_entity.id
_entity.type
_entity.pdbx_description
1 polymer ?
#
loop_
_entity_poly.entity_id
_entity_poly.type
_entity_poly.pdbx_seq_one_letter_code
_entity_poly.pdbx_strand_id
1 'polypeptide(L)'
;QTHKKSRRPQRRRKTREKNAAWCIRPVSDVCHRSIRLCIHHRLLGVRQCAQRFSAVGIRYGKYCGVGWSGCPGEKPCDDLDACCKIHDECVDKKGLTNIKCHEKFKRCIKKVQKSAKVGFSRECPYDTVVPTMVQGMDMAILLSQLGGSKFEL
;
A
#
# COMPACT_ATOMS: atom_id res chain seq x y z
N GLN A 1 -43.29 45.97 30.52
CA GLN A 1 -41.87 46.36 30.73
C GLN A 1 -40.96 45.24 30.24
N THR A 2 -39.92 45.64 29.52
CA THR A 2 -39.01 44.84 28.71
C THR A 2 -37.92 44.15 29.52
N HIS A 3 -37.69 42.84 29.32
CA HIS A 3 -36.41 42.21 29.65
C HIS A 3 -35.87 41.44 28.44
N LYS A 4 -34.86 42.04 27.80
CA LYS A 4 -33.97 41.46 26.79
C LYS A 4 -33.24 40.24 27.38
N LYS A 5 -33.43 39.05 26.81
CA LYS A 5 -32.47 37.94 26.93
C LYS A 5 -31.74 37.76 25.60
N SER A 6 -30.49 38.20 25.59
CA SER A 6 -29.50 38.06 24.52
C SER A 6 -29.32 36.59 24.13
N ARG A 7 -29.66 36.24 22.87
CA ARG A 7 -29.33 34.94 22.27
C ARG A 7 -27.92 35.02 21.67
N ARG A 8 -26.95 34.34 22.28
CA ARG A 8 -25.62 34.10 21.68
C ARG A 8 -25.77 33.14 20.48
N PRO A 9 -25.14 33.39 19.32
CA PRO A 9 -25.12 32.44 18.22
C PRO A 9 -24.16 31.29 18.55
N GLN A 10 -24.69 30.08 18.57
CA GLN A 10 -23.94 28.84 18.74
C GLN A 10 -23.11 28.61 17.46
N ARG A 11 -21.78 28.75 17.59
CA ARG A 11 -20.80 28.48 16.53
C ARG A 11 -21.00 27.03 16.06
N ARG A 12 -21.68 26.85 14.92
CA ARG A 12 -21.76 25.56 14.22
C ARG A 12 -20.34 25.11 13.87
N ARG A 13 -19.81 24.13 14.62
CA ARG A 13 -18.67 23.34 14.17
C ARG A 13 -19.13 22.62 12.90
N LYS A 14 -18.72 23.11 11.72
CA LYS A 14 -18.74 22.34 10.48
C LYS A 14 -17.84 21.12 10.72
N THR A 15 -18.44 20.00 11.09
CA THR A 15 -17.85 18.68 10.92
C THR A 15 -17.51 18.55 9.45
N ARG A 16 -16.20 18.55 9.16
CA ARG A 16 -15.67 18.43 7.82
C ARG A 16 -15.76 16.94 7.45
N GLU A 17 -16.92 16.53 6.93
CA GLU A 17 -17.04 15.30 6.14
C GLU A 17 -16.09 15.39 4.95
N LYS A 18 -14.90 14.81 5.09
CA LYS A 18 -13.97 14.52 3.99
C LYS A 18 -13.28 13.17 4.24
N ASN A 19 -14.04 12.16 4.63
CA ASN A 19 -13.56 10.78 4.71
C ASN A 19 -14.35 9.95 3.71
N ALA A 20 -13.80 9.76 2.50
CA ALA A 20 -14.13 8.67 1.57
C ALA A 20 -13.49 8.80 0.18
N ALA A 21 -12.87 9.94 -0.18
CA ALA A 21 -12.44 10.16 -1.57
C ALA A 21 -10.98 9.74 -1.90
N TRP A 22 -10.21 9.23 -0.94
CA TRP A 22 -8.78 8.95 -1.15
C TRP A 22 -8.45 7.52 -1.59
N CYS A 23 -9.44 6.61 -1.64
CA CYS A 23 -9.21 5.21 -2.00
C CYS A 23 -9.31 4.91 -3.50
N ILE A 24 -9.48 5.92 -4.36
CA ILE A 24 -9.64 5.73 -5.81
C ILE A 24 -8.75 6.72 -6.57
N ARG A 25 -7.43 6.70 -6.32
CA ARG A 25 -6.48 7.37 -7.21
C ARG A 25 -5.58 6.36 -7.91
N PRO A 26 -5.35 6.51 -9.23
CA PRO A 26 -4.57 5.57 -10.02
C PRO A 26 -3.14 5.48 -9.49
N VAL A 27 -2.57 4.29 -9.61
CA VAL A 27 -1.27 3.87 -9.05
C VAL A 27 -0.10 4.74 -9.53
N SER A 28 -0.27 5.48 -10.63
CA SER A 28 0.70 6.41 -11.20
C SER A 28 0.83 7.76 -10.46
N ASP A 29 -0.13 8.14 -9.62
CA ASP A 29 -0.20 9.48 -9.03
C ASP A 29 0.36 9.57 -7.59
N VAL A 30 0.74 8.44 -6.99
CA VAL A 30 1.21 8.39 -5.58
C VAL A 30 2.71 8.68 -5.46
N CYS A 31 3.49 8.51 -6.53
CA CYS A 31 4.95 8.73 -6.49
C CYS A 31 5.50 9.70 -7.56
N HIS A 32 4.65 10.52 -8.21
CA HIS A 32 5.09 11.47 -9.26
C HIS A 32 4.62 12.92 -9.05
N ARG A 33 4.59 13.41 -7.79
CA ARG A 33 4.44 14.85 -7.55
C ARG A 33 5.60 15.39 -6.72
N SER A 34 6.28 16.35 -7.32
CA SER A 34 7.41 17.16 -6.85
C SER A 34 7.59 17.17 -5.33
N ILE A 35 8.86 17.10 -4.91
CA ILE A 35 9.47 17.27 -3.57
C ILE A 35 8.58 18.00 -2.53
N ARG A 36 7.82 19.03 -2.92
CA ARG A 36 6.81 19.74 -2.11
C ARG A 36 5.68 18.87 -1.52
N LEU A 37 5.21 17.79 -2.15
CA LEU A 37 4.12 16.95 -1.61
C LEU A 37 4.61 15.97 -0.53
N CYS A 38 5.87 15.52 -0.62
CA CYS A 38 6.53 14.73 0.44
C CYS A 38 6.68 15.53 1.75
N ILE A 39 6.86 16.86 1.67
CA ILE A 39 6.96 17.72 2.86
C ILE A 39 5.63 17.75 3.64
N HIS A 40 4.48 17.68 2.96
CA HIS A 40 3.17 17.65 3.63
C HIS A 40 2.79 16.25 4.17
N HIS A 41 3.39 15.18 3.61
CA HIS A 41 3.28 13.80 4.11
C HIS A 41 4.32 13.44 5.18
N ARG A 42 5.21 14.38 5.53
CA ARG A 42 6.22 14.27 6.61
C ARG A 42 5.60 13.97 7.99
N LEU A 43 4.29 14.13 8.13
CA LEU A 43 3.54 13.90 9.36
C LEU A 43 2.73 12.59 9.40
N LEU A 44 2.61 11.83 8.29
CA LEU A 44 1.79 10.61 8.25
C LEU A 44 2.41 9.51 7.38
N GLY A 45 3.45 8.86 7.91
CA GLY A 45 3.60 7.40 7.81
C GLY A 45 4.12 6.75 6.53
N VAL A 46 5.40 6.96 6.19
CA VAL A 46 6.18 5.99 5.38
C VAL A 46 7.58 5.70 5.96
N ARG A 47 7.93 6.30 7.10
CA ARG A 47 9.19 6.02 7.82
C ARG A 47 9.10 4.80 8.72
N GLN A 48 7.92 4.52 9.26
CA GLN A 48 7.68 3.41 10.17
C GLN A 48 7.28 2.16 9.38
N CYS A 49 7.78 1.00 9.82
CA CYS A 49 7.37 -0.29 9.28
C CYS A 49 5.92 -0.58 9.68
N ALA A 50 5.02 -0.73 8.71
CA ALA A 50 3.63 -1.08 8.98
C ALA A 50 3.48 -2.59 9.17
N GLN A 51 2.73 -3.00 10.20
CA GLN A 51 2.46 -4.41 10.51
C GLN A 51 0.96 -4.71 10.50
N ARG A 52 0.18 -4.01 9.65
CA ARG A 52 -1.28 -4.08 9.68
C ARG A 52 -1.79 -5.13 8.71
N PHE A 53 -2.38 -6.19 9.25
CA PHE A 53 -3.21 -7.13 8.50
C PHE A 53 -4.66 -6.65 8.51
N SER A 54 -5.33 -6.65 7.36
CA SER A 54 -6.77 -6.40 7.28
C SER A 54 -7.40 -7.32 6.24
N ALA A 55 -8.67 -7.69 6.45
CA ALA A 55 -9.42 -8.55 5.53
C ALA A 55 -9.52 -8.01 4.08
N VAL A 56 -9.23 -6.72 3.88
CA VAL A 56 -9.35 -6.00 2.60
C VAL A 56 -7.98 -5.71 1.96
N GLY A 57 -6.87 -6.05 2.63
CA GLY A 57 -5.53 -5.88 2.08
C GLY A 57 -4.43 -5.95 3.13
N ILE A 58 -3.27 -6.50 2.74
CA ILE A 58 -2.06 -6.57 3.56
C ILE A 58 -1.28 -5.27 3.43
N ARG A 59 -0.86 -4.70 4.57
CA ARG A 59 0.19 -3.70 4.64
C ARG A 59 1.32 -4.21 5.53
N TYR A 60 2.42 -4.59 4.89
CA TYR A 60 3.59 -5.12 5.55
C TYR A 60 4.82 -4.28 5.18
N GLY A 61 5.58 -3.85 6.19
CA GLY A 61 6.74 -2.99 6.01
C GLY A 61 6.37 -1.65 5.39
N LYS A 62 7.21 -1.18 4.46
CA LYS A 62 7.02 0.08 3.73
C LYS A 62 6.51 -0.13 2.31
N TYR A 63 6.71 -1.32 1.73
CA TYR A 63 6.52 -1.57 0.31
C TYR A 63 5.47 -2.66 0.01
N CYS A 64 5.08 -3.49 0.97
CA CYS A 64 4.14 -4.55 0.67
C CYS A 64 2.68 -4.11 0.85
N GLY A 65 1.96 -3.95 -0.26
CA GLY A 65 0.50 -3.83 -0.27
C GLY A 65 -0.04 -3.28 -1.59
N VAL A 66 -1.31 -3.56 -1.90
CA VAL A 66 -1.93 -3.02 -3.12
C VAL A 66 -2.08 -1.51 -2.98
N GLY A 67 -1.49 -0.75 -3.92
CA GLY A 67 -1.48 0.72 -3.88
C GLY A 67 -0.68 1.29 -2.71
N TRP A 68 0.25 0.52 -2.15
CA TRP A 68 1.09 0.92 -1.03
C TRP A 68 2.56 0.72 -1.40
N SER A 69 3.36 1.79 -1.35
CA SER A 69 4.79 1.73 -1.62
C SER A 69 5.56 2.76 -0.79
N GLY A 70 6.84 2.49 -0.57
CA GLY A 70 7.73 3.34 0.22
C GLY A 70 8.21 4.58 -0.53
N CYS A 71 8.69 5.60 0.21
CA CYS A 71 9.31 6.76 -0.42
C CYS A 71 10.67 6.41 -1.06
N PRO A 72 11.11 7.16 -2.10
CA PRO A 72 12.45 7.01 -2.66
C PRO A 72 13.53 7.17 -1.58
N GLY A 73 14.53 6.28 -1.61
CA GLY A 73 15.65 6.28 -0.66
C GLY A 73 15.37 5.62 0.69
N GLU A 74 14.13 5.24 0.99
CA GLU A 74 13.84 4.48 2.20
C GLU A 74 14.39 3.04 2.09
N LYS A 75 14.91 2.54 3.21
CA LYS A 75 15.34 1.14 3.35
C LYS A 75 14.12 0.27 3.70
N PRO A 76 14.01 -0.92 3.08
CA PRO A 76 13.03 -1.92 3.50
C PRO A 76 13.20 -2.29 4.97
N CYS A 77 12.10 -2.72 5.59
CA CYS A 77 12.05 -3.13 6.99
C CYS A 77 12.72 -4.47 7.25
N ASP A 78 12.66 -5.38 6.28
CA ASP A 78 13.32 -6.68 6.29
C ASP A 78 13.42 -7.25 4.86
N ASP A 79 13.81 -8.53 4.76
CA ASP A 79 13.99 -9.21 3.46
C ASP A 79 12.66 -9.39 2.70
N LEU A 80 11.54 -9.56 3.42
CA LEU A 80 10.22 -9.68 2.80
C LEU A 80 9.80 -8.33 2.20
N ASP A 81 9.96 -7.24 2.95
CA ASP A 81 9.71 -5.88 2.47
C ASP A 81 10.65 -5.50 1.32
N ALA A 82 11.89 -6.02 1.31
CA ALA A 82 12.82 -5.84 0.19
C ALA A 82 12.32 -6.53 -1.09
N CYS A 83 11.70 -7.70 -0.99
CA CYS A 83 11.04 -8.33 -2.13
C CYS A 83 9.92 -7.45 -2.69
N CYS A 84 9.13 -6.81 -1.83
CA CYS A 84 8.06 -5.90 -2.24
C CYS A 84 8.60 -4.64 -2.92
N LYS A 85 9.66 -4.04 -2.38
CA LYS A 85 10.33 -2.90 -3.04
C LYS A 85 10.78 -3.25 -4.47
N ILE A 86 11.39 -4.42 -4.65
CA ILE A 86 11.82 -4.90 -5.99
C ILE A 86 10.61 -5.13 -6.91
N HIS A 87 9.49 -5.59 -6.36
CA HIS A 87 8.25 -5.79 -7.11
C HIS A 87 7.65 -4.47 -7.55
N ASP A 88 7.51 -3.51 -6.64
CA ASP A 88 7.03 -2.15 -6.91
C ASP A 88 7.86 -1.48 -8.02
N GLU A 89 9.19 -1.50 -7.89
CA GLU A 89 10.10 -0.96 -8.91
C GLU A 89 9.97 -1.70 -10.26
N CYS A 90 9.62 -2.98 -10.25
CA CYS A 90 9.42 -3.76 -11.47
C CYS A 90 8.12 -3.36 -12.18
N VAL A 91 7.01 -3.25 -11.44
CA VAL A 91 5.70 -2.92 -12.01
C VAL A 91 5.58 -1.45 -12.39
N ASP A 92 6.29 -0.55 -11.69
CA ASP A 92 6.43 0.86 -12.08
C ASP A 92 7.09 0.99 -13.46
N LYS A 93 8.15 0.20 -13.70
CA LYS A 93 8.89 0.22 -14.97
C LYS A 93 8.25 -0.58 -16.10
N LYS A 94 7.57 -1.69 -15.80
CA LYS A 94 7.13 -2.68 -16.80
C LYS A 94 5.62 -2.83 -16.91
N GLY A 95 4.86 -2.09 -16.10
CA GLY A 95 3.40 -2.18 -16.01
C GLY A 95 2.90 -3.10 -14.91
N LEU A 96 1.74 -2.75 -14.35
CA LEU A 96 1.09 -3.46 -13.24
C LEU A 96 0.65 -4.89 -13.57
N THR A 97 0.42 -5.20 -14.84
CA THR A 97 0.00 -6.52 -15.33
C THR A 97 1.18 -7.39 -15.79
N ASN A 98 2.42 -6.98 -15.49
CA ASN A 98 3.58 -7.72 -15.94
C ASN A 98 3.76 -9.03 -15.15
N ILE A 99 3.37 -10.16 -15.77
CA ILE A 99 3.47 -11.50 -15.18
C ILE A 99 4.88 -11.83 -14.69
N LYS A 100 5.93 -11.38 -15.40
CA LYS A 100 7.32 -11.64 -14.99
C LYS A 100 7.66 -10.94 -13.66
N CYS A 101 7.07 -9.77 -13.38
CA CYS A 101 7.23 -9.10 -12.09
C CYS A 101 6.57 -9.91 -10.96
N HIS A 102 5.32 -10.35 -11.14
CA HIS A 102 4.60 -11.15 -10.14
C HIS A 102 5.30 -12.49 -9.86
N GLU A 103 5.76 -13.18 -10.90
CA GLU A 103 6.48 -14.44 -10.78
C GLU A 103 7.85 -14.27 -10.08
N LYS A 104 8.58 -13.19 -10.38
CA LYS A 104 9.82 -12.86 -9.67
C LYS A 104 9.56 -12.60 -8.19
N PHE A 105 8.49 -11.87 -7.88
CA PHE A 105 8.11 -11.58 -6.51
C PHE A 105 7.75 -12.85 -5.73
N LYS A 106 6.91 -13.74 -6.29
CA LYS A 106 6.61 -15.08 -5.71
C LYS A 106 7.87 -15.87 -5.38
N ARG A 107 8.85 -15.91 -6.29
CA ARG A 107 10.13 -16.60 -6.04
C ARG A 107 10.93 -15.95 -4.91
N CYS A 108 10.91 -14.62 -4.82
CA CYS A 108 11.60 -13.87 -3.77
C CYS A 108 11.04 -14.21 -2.39
N ILE A 109 9.73 -14.06 -2.20
CA ILE A 109 9.09 -14.26 -0.89
C ILE A 109 9.13 -15.73 -0.43
N LYS A 110 9.09 -16.69 -1.36
CA LYS A 110 9.28 -18.12 -1.03
C LYS A 110 10.70 -18.42 -0.55
N LYS A 111 11.73 -17.72 -1.05
CA LYS A 111 13.10 -17.86 -0.53
C LYS A 111 13.23 -17.26 0.87
N VAL A 112 12.60 -16.11 1.09
CA VAL A 112 12.57 -15.46 2.42
C VAL A 112 11.87 -16.37 3.44
N GLN A 113 10.73 -16.97 3.09
CA GLN A 113 10.03 -17.91 3.97
C GLN A 113 10.92 -19.12 4.35
N LYS A 114 11.63 -19.69 3.38
CA LYS A 114 12.56 -20.82 3.61
C LYS A 114 13.77 -20.46 4.47
N SER A 115 14.11 -19.18 4.59
CA SER A 115 15.25 -18.74 5.41
C SER A 115 15.00 -18.83 6.92
N ALA A 116 13.78 -19.19 7.34
CA ALA A 116 13.37 -19.33 8.74
C ALA A 116 13.63 -18.08 9.61
N LYS A 117 13.78 -16.90 8.99
CA LYS A 117 13.88 -15.62 9.69
C LYS A 117 12.50 -15.22 10.22
N VAL A 118 12.47 -14.63 11.41
CA VAL A 118 11.23 -14.20 12.07
C VAL A 118 10.64 -12.93 11.43
N GLY A 119 11.45 -12.18 10.67
CA GLY A 119 11.07 -10.87 10.12
C GLY A 119 11.04 -9.78 11.21
N PHE A 120 10.63 -8.56 10.84
CA PHE A 120 10.59 -7.44 11.79
C PHE A 120 9.33 -7.44 12.69
N SER A 121 8.26 -8.10 12.25
CA SER A 121 6.95 -8.09 12.92
C SER A 121 6.67 -9.41 13.63
N ARG A 122 6.36 -9.33 14.93
CA ARG A 122 5.84 -10.46 15.71
C ARG A 122 4.34 -10.69 15.50
N GLU A 123 3.61 -9.65 15.11
CA GLU A 123 2.17 -9.70 14.85
C GLU A 123 1.84 -10.30 13.48
N CYS A 124 2.78 -10.22 12.54
CA CYS A 124 2.63 -10.72 11.18
C CYS A 124 3.86 -11.58 10.81
N PRO A 125 3.95 -12.82 11.31
CA PRO A 125 5.03 -13.72 10.98
C PRO A 125 4.98 -14.13 9.50
N TYR A 126 6.13 -14.49 8.93
CA TYR A 126 6.25 -14.91 7.52
C TYR A 126 5.29 -16.03 7.14
N ASP A 127 5.02 -16.97 8.04
CA ASP A 127 4.10 -18.09 7.78
C ASP A 127 2.64 -17.66 7.59
N THR A 128 2.25 -16.49 8.06
CA THR A 128 0.91 -15.94 7.80
C THR A 128 0.92 -15.02 6.59
N VAL A 129 1.90 -14.12 6.49
CA VAL A 129 1.89 -13.08 5.45
C VAL A 129 2.29 -13.60 4.07
N VAL A 130 3.28 -14.51 3.99
CA VAL A 130 3.78 -15.01 2.71
C VAL A 130 2.71 -15.81 1.94
N PRO A 131 1.95 -16.74 2.55
CA PRO A 131 0.90 -17.45 1.82
C PRO A 131 -0.17 -16.53 1.23
N THR A 132 -0.61 -15.53 1.99
CA THR A 132 -1.60 -14.56 1.47
C THR A 132 -1.02 -13.69 0.35
N MET A 133 0.26 -13.30 0.42
CA MET A 133 0.93 -12.60 -0.68
C MET A 133 1.05 -13.49 -1.92
N VAL A 134 1.39 -14.77 -1.78
CA VAL A 134 1.44 -15.72 -2.90
C VAL A 134 0.05 -15.84 -3.56
N GLN A 135 -1.01 -16.01 -2.77
CA GLN A 135 -2.38 -16.08 -3.28
C GLN A 135 -2.79 -14.81 -4.04
N GLY A 136 -2.47 -13.63 -3.50
CA GLY A 136 -2.74 -12.35 -4.17
C GLY A 136 -2.01 -12.23 -5.52
N MET A 137 -0.79 -12.76 -5.61
CA MET A 137 -0.02 -12.76 -6.85
C MET A 137 -0.52 -13.77 -7.87
N ASP A 138 -0.99 -14.93 -7.44
CA ASP A 138 -1.63 -15.90 -8.33
C ASP A 138 -2.90 -15.31 -8.97
N MET A 139 -3.70 -14.58 -8.18
CA MET A 139 -4.84 -13.84 -8.70
C MET A 139 -4.41 -12.72 -9.67
N ALA A 140 -3.36 -11.96 -9.35
CA ALA A 140 -2.86 -10.90 -10.23
C ALA A 140 -2.34 -11.44 -11.58
N ILE A 141 -1.69 -12.61 -11.58
CA ILE A 141 -1.23 -13.29 -12.79
C ILE A 141 -2.43 -13.74 -13.63
N LEU A 142 -3.42 -14.38 -13.01
CA LEU A 142 -4.64 -14.80 -13.70
C LEU A 142 -5.34 -13.60 -14.36
N LEU A 143 -5.52 -12.50 -13.62
CA LEU A 143 -6.12 -11.28 -14.14
C LEU A 143 -5.28 -10.64 -15.26
N SER A 144 -3.94 -10.71 -15.17
CA SER A 144 -3.05 -10.22 -16.23
C SER A 144 -3.19 -11.02 -17.53
N GLN A 145 -3.41 -12.34 -17.45
CA GLN A 145 -3.65 -13.20 -18.60
C GLN A 145 -5.02 -12.94 -19.24
N LEU A 146 -6.06 -12.73 -18.42
CA LEU A 146 -7.42 -12.39 -18.89
C LEU A 146 -7.51 -10.96 -19.46
N GLY A 147 -6.73 -10.02 -18.94
CA GLY A 147 -6.66 -8.64 -19.43
C GLY A 147 -5.87 -8.51 -20.73
N GLY A 148 -4.88 -9.38 -20.97
CA GLY A 148 -4.14 -9.45 -22.24
C GLY A 148 -4.92 -10.08 -23.40
N SER A 149 -6.04 -10.74 -23.11
CA SER A 149 -6.91 -11.40 -24.10
C SER A 149 -8.13 -10.55 -24.50
N LYS A 150 -8.22 -9.29 -24.04
CA LYS A 150 -9.29 -8.35 -24.42
C LYS A 150 -8.74 -7.06 -25.03
N PHE A 151 -8.27 -7.15 -26.28
CA PHE A 151 -8.40 -6.10 -27.30
C PHE A 151 -8.14 -6.65 -28.71
N GLU A 152 -8.70 -7.81 -29.04
CA GLU A 152 -8.96 -8.25 -30.42
C GLU A 152 -10.38 -8.83 -30.46
N LEU A 153 -11.37 -7.94 -30.51
CA LEU A 153 -12.72 -8.23 -31.02
C LEU A 153 -13.25 -6.96 -31.70
#